data_AF-A0A0Q9VY71-F1
#
_entry.id   AF-A0A0Q9VY71-F1
#
_cell.length_a   1.000
_cell.length_b   1.000
_cell.length_c   1.000
_cell.angle_alpha   90.00
_cell.angle_beta   90.00
_cell.angle_gamma   90.00
#
_symmetry.space_group_name_H-M   'P 1'
#
loop_
_entity.id
_entity.type
_entity.pdbx_description
1 polymer ?
#
loop_
_entity_poly.entity_id
_entity_poly.type
_entity_poly.pdbx_seq_one_letter_code
_entity_poly.pdbx_strand_id
1 'polypeptide(L)'
;MDHFNFGGSEITRGHMFQMFLRISIASVITYYSVKWMMNQLDPTSKNKKKAKLLAEEQLKRLSKENNFNVNLQTFTDYELMIASHLIVPADITVKWSDIAGLDSVIQDLRESVVLPVRHRDLFKESKLWQAPRGVLLHGPPGCGKTLIAKATAKEAGMRFINLDVAILTDK
;
A
#
# COMPACT_ATOMS: atom_id res chain seq x y z
N MET A 1 37.01 -51.71 -26.37
CA MET A 1 35.85 -51.01 -26.97
C MET A 1 35.16 -50.36 -25.78
N ASP A 2 35.40 -49.10 -25.42
CA ASP A 2 35.51 -47.92 -26.27
C ASP A 2 36.55 -46.91 -25.74
N HIS A 3 37.47 -46.50 -26.61
CA HIS A 3 38.42 -45.42 -26.36
C HIS A 3 37.90 -44.16 -27.07
N PHE A 4 37.29 -43.25 -26.32
CA PHE A 4 37.08 -41.88 -26.79
C PHE A 4 38.35 -41.08 -26.54
N ASN A 5 39.08 -40.79 -27.62
CA ASN A 5 40.34 -40.08 -27.62
C ASN A 5 40.06 -38.57 -27.72
N PHE A 6 40.28 -37.84 -26.62
CA PHE A 6 40.41 -36.38 -26.62
C PHE A 6 41.71 -36.04 -25.89
N GLY A 7 42.71 -35.58 -26.66
CA GLY A 7 43.91 -34.86 -26.22
C GLY A 7 44.53 -35.24 -24.86
N GLY A 8 45.56 -36.09 -24.89
CA GLY A 8 46.78 -35.88 -24.10
C GLY A 8 46.70 -35.87 -22.57
N SER A 9 45.77 -36.59 -21.93
CA SER A 9 45.93 -37.00 -20.52
C SER A 9 45.18 -38.32 -20.27
N GLU A 10 45.83 -39.29 -19.62
CA GLU A 10 45.19 -40.56 -19.25
C GLU A 10 44.19 -40.33 -18.12
N ILE A 11 42.90 -40.18 -18.50
CA ILE A 11 41.81 -39.94 -17.55
C ILE A 11 41.50 -41.24 -16.79
N THR A 12 42.13 -41.39 -15.63
CA THR A 12 41.86 -42.48 -14.68
C THR A 12 40.45 -42.33 -14.08
N ARG A 13 39.74 -43.45 -13.86
CA ARG A 13 38.35 -43.47 -13.30
C ARG A 13 38.17 -42.63 -12.02
N GLY A 14 39.22 -42.52 -11.19
CA GLY A 14 39.23 -41.64 -10.01
C GLY A 14 39.18 -40.14 -10.32
N HIS A 15 39.81 -39.70 -11.42
CA HIS A 15 39.73 -38.31 -11.88
C HIS A 15 38.34 -37.96 -12.42
N MET A 16 37.68 -38.89 -13.11
CA MET A 16 36.29 -38.68 -13.54
C MET A 16 35.36 -38.47 -12.35
N PHE A 17 35.47 -39.28 -11.30
CA PHE A 17 34.65 -39.12 -10.10
C PHE A 17 34.87 -37.75 -9.42
N GLN A 18 36.12 -37.30 -9.31
CA GLN A 18 36.44 -35.96 -8.81
C GLN A 18 35.88 -34.84 -9.71
N MET A 19 35.88 -35.02 -11.03
CA MET A 19 35.28 -34.07 -11.97
C MET A 19 33.77 -33.95 -11.76
N PHE A 20 33.05 -35.07 -11.65
CA PHE A 20 31.61 -35.07 -11.39
C PHE A 20 31.25 -34.44 -10.04
N LEU A 21 32.05 -34.70 -9.00
CA LEU A 21 31.89 -34.06 -7.69
C LEU A 21 32.05 -32.54 -7.80
N ARG A 22 33.08 -32.06 -8.51
CA ARG A 22 33.33 -30.61 -8.70
C ARG A 22 32.23 -29.92 -9.50
N ILE A 23 31.74 -30.56 -10.57
CA ILE A 23 30.62 -30.04 -11.38
C ILE A 23 29.34 -29.96 -10.54
N SER A 24 29.08 -30.96 -9.70
CA SER A 24 27.90 -30.98 -8.81
C SER A 24 27.97 -29.91 -7.73
N ILE A 25 29.14 -29.67 -7.14
CA ILE A 25 29.34 -28.59 -6.16
C ILE A 25 29.17 -27.23 -6.84
N ALA A 26 29.75 -27.05 -8.03
CA ALA A 26 29.64 -25.81 -8.79
C ALA A 26 28.20 -25.50 -9.21
N SER A 27 27.40 -26.50 -9.60
CA SER A 27 25.99 -26.30 -9.97
C SER A 27 25.14 -25.88 -8.77
N VAL A 28 25.36 -26.47 -7.59
CA VAL A 28 24.68 -26.08 -6.35
C VAL A 28 25.05 -24.65 -5.95
N ILE A 29 26.34 -24.30 -5.97
CA ILE A 29 26.80 -22.93 -5.66
C ILE A 29 26.20 -21.92 -6.64
N THR A 30 26.18 -22.25 -7.93
CA THR A 30 25.62 -21.38 -8.97
C THR A 30 24.12 -21.17 -8.76
N TYR A 31 23.36 -22.23 -8.48
CA TYR A 31 21.93 -22.14 -8.19
C TYR A 31 21.64 -21.23 -6.98
N TYR A 32 22.36 -21.41 -5.87
CA TYR A 32 22.18 -20.57 -4.69
C TYR A 32 22.62 -19.13 -4.92
N SER A 33 23.68 -18.90 -5.70
CA SER A 33 24.16 -17.55 -6.04
C SER A 33 23.15 -16.80 -6.89
N VAL A 34 22.58 -17.43 -7.92
CA VAL A 34 21.51 -16.83 -8.75
C VAL A 34 20.26 -16.55 -7.92
N LYS A 35 19.85 -17.48 -7.05
CA LYS A 35 18.69 -17.28 -6.16
C LYS A 35 18.89 -16.13 -5.16
N TRP A 36 20.10 -16.02 -4.60
CA TRP A 36 20.46 -14.92 -3.70
C TRP A 36 20.49 -13.58 -4.44
N MET A 37 21.03 -13.56 -5.66
CA MET A 37 21.08 -12.38 -6.51
C MET A 37 19.68 -11.93 -6.96
N MET A 38 18.80 -12.84 -7.36
CA MET A 38 17.39 -12.55 -7.66
C MET A 38 16.68 -11.93 -6.45
N ASN A 39 16.92 -12.42 -5.24
CA ASN A 39 16.36 -11.85 -4.01
C ASN A 39 16.89 -10.43 -3.65
N GLN A 40 18.03 -10.02 -4.23
CA GLN A 40 18.63 -8.69 -4.02
C GLN A 40 18.27 -7.71 -5.15
N LEU A 41 18.03 -8.20 -6.38
CA LEU A 41 17.72 -7.37 -7.56
C LEU A 41 16.26 -6.94 -7.67
N ASP A 42 15.33 -7.54 -6.91
CA ASP A 42 13.94 -7.07 -6.78
C ASP A 42 13.75 -6.22 -5.49
N PRO A 43 14.12 -4.93 -5.46
CA PRO A 43 13.82 -4.04 -4.33
C PRO A 43 12.31 -3.78 -4.17
N THR A 44 11.51 -4.01 -5.22
CA THR A 44 10.05 -3.79 -5.27
C THR A 44 9.24 -4.92 -4.63
N SER A 45 9.68 -6.18 -4.74
CA SER A 45 8.98 -7.34 -4.16
C SER A 45 8.91 -7.28 -2.63
N LYS A 46 9.99 -6.80 -1.99
CA LYS A 46 10.02 -6.58 -0.52
C LYS A 46 9.05 -5.48 -0.09
N ASN A 47 8.98 -4.38 -0.85
CA ASN A 47 8.07 -3.27 -0.55
C ASN A 47 6.60 -3.65 -0.78
N LYS A 48 6.29 -4.38 -1.85
CA LYS A 48 4.93 -4.87 -2.14
C LYS A 48 4.43 -5.84 -1.07
N LYS A 49 5.29 -6.74 -0.58
CA LYS A 49 4.96 -7.64 0.54
C LYS A 49 4.70 -6.87 1.85
N LYS A 50 5.51 -5.87 2.18
CA LYS A 50 5.30 -5.01 3.35
C LYS A 50 4.00 -4.20 3.25
N ALA A 51 3.71 -3.63 2.08
CA ALA A 51 2.46 -2.90 1.83
C ALA A 51 1.23 -3.80 1.99
N LYS A 52 1.28 -5.04 1.48
CA LYS A 52 0.21 -6.03 1.68
C LYS A 52 0.01 -6.38 3.16
N LEU A 53 1.10 -6.61 3.90
CA LEU A 53 1.03 -6.91 5.34
C LEU A 53 0.42 -5.74 6.13
N LEU A 54 0.83 -4.51 5.83
CA LEU A 54 0.25 -3.30 6.44
C LEU A 54 -1.23 -3.17 6.12
N ALA A 55 -1.64 -3.39 4.86
CA ALA A 55 -3.05 -3.37 4.47
C ALA A 55 -3.88 -4.38 5.27
N GLU A 56 -3.38 -5.61 5.41
CA GLU A 56 -4.05 -6.66 6.17
C GLU A 56 -4.18 -6.30 7.66
N GLU A 57 -3.14 -5.73 8.27
CA GLU A 57 -3.20 -5.26 9.65
C GLU A 57 -4.22 -4.12 9.83
N GLN A 58 -4.23 -3.15 8.93
CA GLN A 58 -5.19 -2.04 8.95
C GLN A 58 -6.63 -2.53 8.79
N LEU A 59 -6.88 -3.44 7.85
CA LEU A 59 -8.19 -4.04 7.64
C LEU A 59 -8.66 -4.88 8.83
N LYS A 60 -7.75 -5.63 9.48
CA LYS A 60 -8.04 -6.37 10.72
C LYS A 60 -8.40 -5.42 11.87
N ARG A 61 -7.68 -4.30 12.03
CA ARG A 61 -7.99 -3.27 13.03
C ARG A 61 -9.38 -2.67 12.80
N LEU A 62 -9.69 -2.32 11.55
CA LEU A 62 -10.99 -1.78 11.15
C LEU A 62 -12.15 -2.77 11.37
N SER A 63 -11.92 -4.07 11.10
CA SER A 63 -12.89 -5.14 11.32
C SER A 63 -13.29 -5.25 12.80
N LYS A 64 -12.29 -5.18 13.70
CA LYS A 64 -12.50 -5.25 15.15
C LYS A 64 -13.23 -4.03 15.71
N GLU A 65 -12.96 -2.84 15.15
CA GLU A 65 -13.56 -1.59 15.61
C GLU A 65 -15.05 -1.46 15.25
N ASN A 66 -15.48 -2.03 14.11
CA ASN A 66 -16.85 -1.83 13.58
C ASN A 66 -17.73 -3.10 13.56
N ASN A 67 -17.31 -4.21 14.20
CA ASN A 67 -18.00 -5.52 14.11
C ASN A 67 -18.31 -5.95 12.66
N PHE A 68 -17.49 -5.50 11.70
CA PHE A 68 -17.70 -5.78 10.28
C PHE A 68 -16.80 -6.93 9.86
N ASN A 69 -17.40 -8.00 9.34
CA ASN A 69 -16.67 -9.20 8.93
C ASN A 69 -16.05 -8.96 7.53
N VAL A 70 -14.82 -8.45 7.50
CA VAL A 70 -14.09 -8.17 6.26
C VAL A 70 -13.54 -9.48 5.71
N ASN A 71 -14.11 -10.00 4.62
CA ASN A 71 -13.54 -11.15 3.93
C ASN A 71 -12.30 -10.72 3.12
N LEU A 72 -11.12 -10.87 3.72
CA LEU A 72 -9.85 -10.48 3.13
C LEU A 72 -9.52 -11.23 1.83
N GLN A 73 -10.11 -12.40 1.60
CA GLN A 73 -9.85 -13.21 0.40
C GLN A 73 -10.56 -12.71 -0.86
N THR A 74 -11.49 -11.77 -0.73
CA THR A 74 -12.21 -11.20 -1.88
C THR A 74 -11.48 -10.03 -2.52
N PHE A 75 -10.54 -9.38 -1.81
CA PHE A 75 -9.90 -8.16 -2.30
C PHE A 75 -8.84 -8.46 -3.36
N THR A 76 -8.85 -7.66 -4.41
CA THR A 76 -7.79 -7.63 -5.41
C THR A 76 -6.50 -7.04 -4.85
N ASP A 77 -5.36 -7.32 -5.50
CA ASP A 77 -4.07 -6.74 -5.14
C ASP A 77 -4.09 -5.20 -5.11
N TYR A 78 -4.90 -4.57 -5.97
CA TYR A 78 -5.08 -3.12 -6.02
C TYR A 78 -5.92 -2.57 -4.86
N GLU A 79 -7.00 -3.26 -4.49
CA GLU A 79 -7.81 -2.87 -3.34
C GLU A 79 -7.03 -3.01 -2.03
N LEU A 80 -6.23 -4.06 -1.90
CA LEU A 80 -5.27 -4.22 -0.80
C LEU A 80 -4.26 -3.06 -0.78
N MET A 81 -3.76 -2.65 -1.95
CA MET A 81 -2.86 -1.52 -2.05
C MET A 81 -3.53 -0.21 -1.58
N ILE A 82 -4.75 0.09 -2.04
CA ILE A 82 -5.50 1.28 -1.61
C ILE A 82 -5.81 1.22 -0.11
N ALA A 83 -6.18 0.04 0.39
CA ALA A 83 -6.46 -0.17 1.82
C ALA A 83 -5.23 0.11 2.71
N SER A 84 -4.02 -0.08 2.20
CA SER A 84 -2.79 0.27 2.93
C SER A 84 -2.64 1.77 3.19
N HIS A 85 -3.28 2.62 2.37
CA HIS A 85 -3.24 4.09 2.49
C HIS A 85 -4.45 4.66 3.25
N LEU A 86 -5.28 3.80 3.82
CA LEU A 86 -6.44 4.19 4.61
C LEU A 86 -5.98 4.58 6.03
N ILE A 87 -6.40 5.76 6.46
CA ILE A 87 -6.15 6.33 7.78
C ILE A 87 -7.46 6.42 8.54
N VAL A 88 -7.49 5.83 9.74
CA VAL A 88 -8.64 5.86 10.66
C VAL A 88 -8.71 7.22 11.33
N PRO A 89 -9.90 7.80 11.59
CA PRO A 89 -10.03 9.10 12.24
C PRO A 89 -9.33 9.19 13.60
N ALA A 90 -9.19 8.08 14.34
CA ALA A 90 -8.45 8.02 15.61
C ALA A 90 -6.95 8.30 15.46
N ASP A 91 -6.36 7.91 14.33
CA ASP A 91 -4.93 8.10 14.04
C ASP A 91 -4.63 9.51 13.49
N ILE A 92 -5.66 10.26 13.08
CA ILE A 92 -5.48 11.64 12.63
C ILE A 92 -5.23 12.51 13.86
N THR A 93 -4.05 13.11 13.98
CA THR A 93 -3.69 13.94 15.12
C THR A 93 -4.26 15.36 15.03
N VAL A 94 -4.29 15.93 13.82
CA VAL A 94 -4.68 17.33 13.53
C VAL A 94 -6.16 17.60 13.78
N LYS A 95 -6.48 18.73 14.42
CA LYS A 95 -7.83 19.27 14.63
C LYS A 95 -8.00 20.64 13.96
N TRP A 96 -9.23 21.13 13.84
CA TRP A 96 -9.48 22.50 13.35
C TRP A 96 -8.87 23.58 14.24
N SER A 97 -8.76 23.33 15.56
CA SER A 97 -8.08 24.22 16.50
C SER A 97 -6.60 24.45 16.17
N ASP A 98 -5.98 23.54 15.42
CA ASP A 98 -4.56 23.57 15.10
C ASP A 98 -4.29 24.36 13.80
N ILE A 99 -5.34 24.88 13.16
CA ILE A 99 -5.28 25.59 11.88
C ILE A 99 -5.68 27.04 12.10
N ALA A 100 -4.74 27.96 11.91
CA ALA A 100 -4.98 29.39 12.06
C ALA A 100 -5.25 30.09 10.72
N GLY A 101 -6.17 31.06 10.69
CA GLY A 101 -6.38 31.97 9.56
C GLY A 101 -7.22 31.39 8.40
N LEU A 102 -7.89 30.25 8.62
CA LEU A 102 -8.78 29.61 7.65
C LEU A 102 -10.20 29.42 8.21
N ASP A 103 -10.60 30.21 9.21
CA ASP A 103 -11.86 30.05 9.94
C ASP A 103 -13.10 30.09 9.04
N SER A 104 -13.12 30.97 8.03
CA SER A 104 -14.20 31.02 7.04
C SER A 104 -14.32 29.72 6.24
N VAL A 105 -13.20 29.19 5.75
CA VAL A 105 -13.16 27.94 4.97
C VAL A 105 -13.54 26.74 5.85
N ILE A 106 -13.12 26.74 7.11
CA ILE A 106 -13.50 25.70 8.08
C ILE A 106 -15.01 25.72 8.30
N GLN A 107 -15.62 26.91 8.43
CA GLN A 107 -17.06 27.06 8.58
C GLN A 107 -17.80 26.56 7.34
N ASP A 108 -17.36 26.94 6.14
CA ASP A 108 -17.96 26.49 4.88
C ASP A 108 -17.88 24.96 4.73
N LEU A 109 -16.74 24.35 5.07
CA LEU A 109 -16.55 22.90 5.05
C LEU A 109 -17.42 22.19 6.09
N ARG A 110 -17.59 22.78 7.27
CA ARG A 110 -18.45 22.25 8.32
C ARG A 110 -19.90 22.14 7.83
N GLU A 111 -20.41 23.21 7.24
CA GLU A 111 -21.80 23.28 6.79
C GLU A 111 -22.05 22.44 5.53
N SER A 112 -21.13 22.49 4.57
CA SER A 112 -21.29 21.81 3.28
C SER A 112 -20.96 20.32 3.32
N VAL A 113 -19.98 19.89 4.12
CA VAL A 113 -19.47 18.50 4.12
C VAL A 113 -19.77 17.78 5.43
N VAL A 114 -19.43 18.38 6.58
CA VAL A 114 -19.51 17.66 7.87
C VAL A 114 -20.96 17.45 8.30
N LEU A 115 -21.81 18.48 8.24
CA LEU A 115 -23.21 18.40 8.65
C LEU A 115 -24.01 17.36 7.82
N PRO A 116 -23.96 17.35 6.48
CA PRO A 116 -24.73 16.40 5.69
C PRO A 116 -24.28 14.95 5.90
N VAL A 117 -23.00 14.74 6.22
CA VAL A 117 -22.48 13.39 6.45
C VAL A 117 -22.82 12.87 7.83
N ARG A 118 -22.71 13.71 8.88
CA ARG A 118 -23.10 13.32 10.24
C ARG A 118 -24.62 13.15 10.40
N HIS A 119 -25.41 13.95 9.71
CA HIS A 119 -26.87 13.95 9.84
C HIS A 119 -27.57 13.42 8.59
N ARG A 120 -27.06 12.33 7.99
CA ARG A 120 -27.62 11.77 6.75
C ARG A 120 -29.14 11.56 6.80
N ASP A 121 -29.69 11.19 7.94
CA ASP A 121 -31.13 10.92 8.07
C ASP A 121 -31.99 12.19 7.92
N LEU A 122 -31.48 13.36 8.30
CA LEU A 122 -32.18 14.64 8.09
C LEU A 122 -32.12 15.10 6.62
N PHE A 123 -31.08 14.70 5.88
CA PHE A 123 -30.82 15.17 4.52
C PHE A 123 -31.25 14.18 3.42
N LYS A 124 -31.63 12.94 3.76
CA LYS A 124 -32.10 11.94 2.80
C LYS A 124 -33.38 12.35 2.07
N GLU A 125 -34.28 13.07 2.75
CA GLU A 125 -35.58 13.46 2.18
C GLU A 125 -35.53 14.82 1.48
N SER A 126 -34.50 15.63 1.76
CA SER A 126 -34.34 16.94 1.14
C SER A 126 -33.62 16.83 -0.20
N LYS A 127 -34.30 17.14 -1.30
CA LYS A 127 -33.69 17.23 -2.64
C LYS A 127 -32.80 18.46 -2.82
N LEU A 128 -32.94 19.46 -1.94
CA LEU A 128 -32.24 20.75 -2.05
C LEU A 128 -30.88 20.75 -1.34
N TRP A 129 -30.72 19.96 -0.27
CA TRP A 129 -29.55 19.98 0.58
C TRP A 129 -28.90 18.60 0.63
N GLN A 130 -27.95 18.36 -0.28
CA GLN A 130 -27.13 17.14 -0.33
C GLN A 130 -25.66 17.47 -0.17
N ALA A 131 -24.88 16.52 0.37
CA ALA A 131 -23.43 16.64 0.41
C ALA A 131 -22.89 16.84 -1.02
N PRO A 132 -21.96 17.79 -1.25
CA PRO A 132 -21.33 17.97 -2.54
C PRO A 132 -20.57 16.70 -2.93
N ARG A 133 -20.54 16.41 -4.23
CA ARG A 133 -19.84 15.21 -4.77
C ARG A 133 -18.33 15.26 -4.55
N GLY A 134 -17.76 16.46 -4.46
CA GLY A 134 -16.36 16.68 -4.16
C GLY A 134 -16.10 18.14 -3.83
N VAL A 135 -15.04 18.39 -3.08
CA VAL A 135 -14.56 19.74 -2.74
C VAL A 135 -13.14 19.89 -3.26
N LEU A 136 -12.89 21.00 -3.96
CA LEU A 136 -11.56 21.34 -4.45
C LEU A 136 -10.94 22.42 -3.56
N LEU A 137 -9.87 22.06 -2.86
CA LEU A 137 -9.06 23.01 -2.09
C LEU A 137 -7.90 23.49 -2.97
N HIS A 138 -7.90 24.76 -3.37
CA HIS A 138 -6.86 25.36 -4.21
C HIS A 138 -6.10 26.48 -3.48
N GLY A 139 -4.91 26.82 -3.96
CA GLY A 139 -4.08 27.89 -3.42
C GLY A 139 -2.58 27.59 -3.52
N PRO A 140 -1.70 28.53 -3.14
CA PRO A 140 -0.25 28.34 -3.21
C PRO A 140 0.25 27.19 -2.32
N PRO A 141 1.39 26.56 -2.64
CA PRO A 141 1.96 25.52 -1.77
C PRO A 141 2.25 26.09 -0.37
N GLY A 142 2.04 25.28 0.67
CA GLY A 142 2.25 25.70 2.06
C GLY A 142 1.03 26.27 2.79
N CYS A 143 -0.09 26.55 2.12
CA CYS A 143 -1.31 27.08 2.77
C CYS A 143 -2.15 26.04 3.56
N GLY A 144 -1.57 24.90 3.96
CA GLY A 144 -2.27 23.95 4.84
C GLY A 144 -3.46 23.18 4.23
N LYS A 145 -3.64 23.16 2.90
CA LYS A 145 -4.74 22.43 2.21
C LYS A 145 -4.88 20.96 2.65
N THR A 146 -3.77 20.24 2.76
CA THR A 146 -3.77 18.84 3.21
C THR A 146 -4.08 18.73 4.71
N LEU A 147 -3.68 19.73 5.51
CA LEU A 147 -3.96 19.75 6.95
C LEU A 147 -5.45 19.96 7.21
N ILE A 148 -6.08 20.94 6.54
CA ILE A 148 -7.52 21.17 6.68
C ILE A 148 -8.34 19.97 6.17
N ALA A 149 -7.93 19.31 5.09
CA ALA A 149 -8.59 18.08 4.63
C ALA A 149 -8.54 16.96 5.68
N LYS A 150 -7.38 16.75 6.32
CA LYS A 150 -7.23 15.75 7.39
C LYS A 150 -8.05 16.11 8.63
N ALA A 151 -8.02 17.37 9.05
CA ALA A 151 -8.81 17.85 10.19
C ALA A 151 -10.32 17.70 9.95
N THR A 152 -10.78 18.03 8.75
CA THR A 152 -12.20 17.85 8.36
C THR A 152 -12.61 16.38 8.33
N ALA A 153 -11.75 15.48 7.88
CA ALA A 153 -12.02 14.04 7.93
C ALA A 153 -12.18 13.54 9.39
N LYS A 154 -11.30 14.00 10.29
CA LYS A 154 -11.38 13.69 11.72
C LYS A 154 -12.66 14.23 12.35
N GLU A 155 -13.01 15.49 12.09
CA GLU A 155 -14.23 16.10 12.60
C GLU A 155 -15.48 15.44 12.03
N ALA A 156 -15.47 14.99 10.78
CA ALA A 156 -16.58 14.23 10.23
C ALA A 156 -16.68 12.79 10.77
N GLY A 157 -15.65 12.29 11.46
CA GLY A 157 -15.56 10.89 11.86
C GLY A 157 -15.39 9.95 10.67
N MET A 158 -14.83 10.45 9.57
CA MET A 158 -14.62 9.70 8.34
C MET A 158 -13.19 9.17 8.22
N ARG A 159 -13.04 8.10 7.44
CA ARG A 159 -11.73 7.56 7.06
C ARG A 159 -11.10 8.48 6.00
N PHE A 160 -9.80 8.71 6.12
CA PHE A 160 -9.04 9.50 5.16
C PHE A 160 -8.19 8.58 4.30
N ILE A 161 -8.24 8.71 2.97
CA ILE A 161 -7.41 7.91 2.06
C ILE A 161 -6.46 8.88 1.35
N ASN A 162 -5.15 8.67 1.54
CA ASN A 162 -4.15 9.42 0.79
C ASN A 162 -3.83 8.70 -0.52
N LEU A 163 -4.43 9.15 -1.63
CA LEU A 163 -4.19 8.57 -2.95
C LEU A 163 -3.14 9.37 -3.71
N ASP A 164 -2.01 8.72 -4.01
CA ASP A 164 -1.01 9.25 -4.92
C ASP A 164 -1.30 8.77 -6.35
N VAL A 165 -1.18 9.67 -7.33
CA VAL A 165 -1.46 9.34 -8.75
C VAL A 165 -0.58 8.19 -9.24
N ALA A 166 0.66 8.09 -8.74
CA ALA A 166 1.60 7.01 -9.08
C ALA A 166 1.04 5.61 -8.77
N ILE A 167 0.19 5.49 -7.76
CA ILE A 167 -0.46 4.23 -7.35
C ILE A 167 -1.51 3.79 -8.37
N LEU A 168 -2.16 4.75 -9.03
CA LEU A 168 -3.24 4.49 -9.98
C LEU A 168 -2.75 4.23 -11.41
N THR A 169 -1.50 4.60 -11.72
CA THR A 169 -0.94 4.53 -13.08
C THR A 169 -0.17 3.25 -13.40
N ASP A 170 -0.09 2.28 -12.46
CA ASP A 170 0.55 0.98 -12.71
C ASP A 170 -0.34 0.18 -13.68
N LYS A 171 0.15 -0.05 -14.91
CA LYS A 171 -0.53 -0.79 -15.99
C LYS A 171 -0.08 -2.24 -16.02
#